data_AF-A0AAN8VUM0-F1
#
_entry.id   AF-A0AAN8VUM0-F1
#
_cell.length_a   1.000
_cell.length_b   1.000
_cell.length_c   1.000
_cell.angle_alpha   90.00
_cell.angle_beta   90.00
_cell.angle_gamma   90.00
#
_symmetry.space_group_name_H-M   'P 1'
#
loop_
_entity.id
_entity.type
_entity.pdbx_description
1 polymer ?
#
loop_
_entity_poly.entity_id
_entity_poly.type
_entity_poly.pdbx_seq_one_letter_code
_entity_poly.pdbx_strand_id
1 'polypeptide(L)'
;MPTEVMTDKMFDTETALLQCFPSKVQATTVMAVLEVLSNHSPDEEKDKEPSWEEDLFINNVFEQFAQELRDFENIINERNNDQTLRNTNEFHVIPYELLKPVSGPGVTGK
;
A
#
# COMPACT_ATOMS: atom_id res chain seq x y z
N MET A 1 21.42 -23.76 14.34
CA MET A 1 20.51 -23.57 15.49
C MET A 1 21.30 -23.81 16.76
N PRO A 2 21.28 -22.92 17.77
CA PRO A 2 21.91 -23.20 19.06
C PRO A 2 21.02 -24.18 19.82
N THR A 3 21.51 -25.39 20.06
CA THR A 3 20.76 -26.52 20.63
C THR A 3 20.72 -26.53 22.17
N GLU A 4 21.45 -25.65 22.86
CA GLU A 4 21.61 -25.72 24.32
C GLU A 4 20.84 -24.64 25.12
N VAL A 5 20.12 -23.72 24.46
CA VAL A 5 19.44 -22.57 25.13
C VAL A 5 17.90 -22.71 25.12
N MET A 6 17.37 -23.91 24.92
CA MET A 6 15.92 -24.09 24.72
C MET A 6 15.09 -24.08 26.01
N THR A 7 15.65 -24.43 27.16
CA THR A 7 14.86 -24.61 28.40
C THR A 7 14.55 -23.30 29.11
N ASP A 8 15.44 -22.30 29.06
CA ASP A 8 15.23 -20.99 29.67
C ASP A 8 14.39 -20.05 28.76
N LYS A 9 14.48 -20.25 27.43
CA LYS A 9 13.71 -19.51 26.41
C LYS A 9 12.21 -19.83 26.39
N MET A 10 11.75 -20.87 27.06
CA MET A 10 10.35 -21.29 27.03
C MET A 10 9.44 -20.42 27.93
N PHE A 11 10.00 -19.74 28.93
CA PHE A 11 9.23 -18.91 29.87
C PHE A 11 9.14 -17.43 29.49
N ASP A 12 10.03 -16.96 28.60
CA ASP A 12 10.00 -15.59 28.05
C ASP A 12 10.03 -15.62 26.52
N THR A 13 8.88 -16.02 25.96
CA THR A 13 8.67 -16.17 24.52
C THR A 13 8.76 -14.84 23.76
N GLU A 14 8.39 -13.72 24.39
CA GLU A 14 8.48 -12.38 23.80
C GLU A 14 9.94 -11.96 23.61
N THR A 15 10.76 -12.07 24.65
CA THR A 15 12.19 -11.76 24.54
C THR A 15 12.89 -12.67 23.54
N ALA A 16 12.56 -13.97 23.54
CA ALA A 16 13.11 -14.92 22.59
C ALA A 16 12.75 -14.57 21.13
N LEU A 17 11.53 -14.08 20.89
CA LEU A 17 11.08 -13.63 19.58
C LEU A 17 11.74 -12.31 19.15
N LEU A 18 11.84 -11.34 20.06
CA LEU A 18 12.49 -10.05 19.79
C LEU A 18 13.97 -10.21 19.42
N GLN A 19 14.65 -11.23 19.96
CA GLN A 19 16.02 -11.58 19.57
C GLN A 19 16.14 -12.10 18.13
N CYS A 20 15.04 -12.57 17.52
CA CYS A 20 14.99 -13.02 16.12
C CYS A 20 14.69 -11.87 15.15
N PHE A 21 14.14 -10.76 15.63
CA PHE A 21 13.85 -9.57 14.83
C PHE A 21 15.07 -8.65 14.68
N PRO A 22 15.01 -7.68 13.76
CA PRO A 22 16.05 -6.66 13.65
C PRO A 22 16.28 -5.95 14.99
N SER A 23 17.52 -5.55 15.25
CA SER A 23 17.83 -4.69 16.39
C SER A 23 17.04 -3.37 16.30
N LYS A 24 16.85 -2.69 17.44
CA LYS A 24 16.11 -1.41 17.48
C LYS A 24 16.62 -0.41 16.44
N VAL A 25 17.94 -0.27 16.29
CA VAL A 25 18.55 0.66 15.32
C VAL A 25 18.25 0.25 13.87
N GLN A 26 18.33 -1.06 13.56
CA GLN A 26 17.98 -1.57 12.23
C GLN A 26 16.50 -1.38 11.92
N ALA A 27 15.61 -1.68 12.87
CA ALA A 27 14.18 -1.49 12.72
C ALA A 27 13.83 -0.01 12.47
N THR A 28 14.40 0.92 13.24
CA THR A 28 14.20 2.36 13.01
C THR A 28 14.69 2.81 11.63
N THR A 29 15.83 2.27 11.17
CA THR A 29 16.35 2.57 9.83
C THR A 29 15.39 2.11 8.75
N VAL A 30 14.88 0.87 8.85
CA VAL A 30 13.90 0.33 7.90
C VAL A 30 12.59 1.14 7.93
N MET A 31 12.10 1.51 9.10
CA MET A 31 10.89 2.33 9.24
C MET A 31 11.04 3.68 8.54
N ALA A 32 12.15 4.40 8.75
CA ALA A 32 12.39 5.68 8.10
C ALA A 32 12.48 5.56 6.57
N VAL A 33 13.10 4.47 6.08
CA VAL A 33 13.16 4.20 4.63
C VAL A 33 11.77 3.91 4.07
N LEU A 34 10.97 3.08 4.74
CA LEU A 34 9.60 2.78 4.31
C LEU A 34 8.72 4.03 4.30
N GLU A 35 8.85 4.90 5.30
CA GLU A 35 8.12 6.17 5.35
C GLU A 35 8.41 7.05 4.13
N VAL A 36 9.68 7.16 3.73
CA VAL A 36 10.08 7.94 2.54
C VAL A 36 9.61 7.29 1.25
N LEU A 37 9.74 5.96 1.12
CA LEU A 37 9.42 5.23 -0.11
C LEU A 37 7.92 5.01 -0.32
N SER A 38 7.12 5.08 0.73
CA SER A 38 5.65 4.93 0.67
C SER A 38 4.90 6.26 0.60
N ASN A 39 5.62 7.37 0.39
CA ASN A 39 5.06 8.72 0.39
C ASN A 39 4.79 9.21 -1.03
N HIS A 40 3.55 9.59 -1.32
CA HIS A 40 3.20 10.29 -2.56
C HIS A 40 3.65 11.75 -2.49
N SER A 41 4.45 12.18 -3.48
CA SER A 41 4.87 13.57 -3.62
C SER A 41 3.68 14.47 -3.95
N PRO A 42 3.62 15.72 -3.44
CA PRO A 42 2.66 16.72 -3.93
C PRO A 42 2.77 17.00 -5.43
N ASP A 43 3.96 16.80 -6.01
CA ASP A 43 4.27 17.02 -7.42
C ASP A 43 4.13 15.75 -8.27
N GLU A 44 3.51 14.69 -7.75
CA GLU A 44 3.29 13.45 -8.50
C GLU A 44 2.32 13.69 -9.66
N GLU A 45 2.80 13.50 -10.90
CA GLU A 45 1.99 13.65 -12.11
C GLU A 45 0.97 12.51 -12.25
N LYS A 46 -0.31 12.86 -12.29
CA LYS A 46 -1.43 11.95 -12.57
C LYS A 46 -2.25 12.37 -13.79
N ASP A 47 -1.85 13.48 -14.40
CA ASP A 47 -2.57 14.12 -15.50
C ASP A 47 -1.92 13.83 -16.85
N LYS A 48 -2.65 14.08 -17.93
CA LYS A 48 -2.14 13.98 -19.29
C LYS A 48 -1.05 15.01 -19.55
N GLU A 49 -0.06 14.59 -20.33
CA GLU A 49 0.95 15.49 -20.87
C GLU A 49 0.28 16.59 -21.71
N PRO A 50 0.60 17.88 -21.53
CA PRO A 50 -0.03 18.98 -22.26
C PRO A 50 0.04 18.82 -23.79
N SER A 51 1.13 18.26 -24.32
CA SER A 51 1.29 18.02 -25.76
C SER A 51 0.28 17.03 -26.35
N TRP A 52 -0.33 16.17 -25.52
CA TRP A 52 -1.35 15.22 -25.94
C TRP A 52 -2.74 15.84 -26.07
N GLU A 53 -2.97 17.01 -25.45
CA GLU A 53 -4.23 17.75 -25.56
C GLU A 53 -4.41 18.37 -26.95
N GLU A 54 -3.30 18.70 -27.62
CA GLU A 54 -3.31 19.34 -28.93
C GLU A 54 -3.76 18.37 -30.04
N ASP A 55 -3.53 17.06 -29.85
CA ASP A 55 -4.03 16.02 -30.75
C ASP A 55 -5.38 15.49 -30.26
N LEU A 56 -6.45 15.83 -30.99
CA LEU A 56 -7.82 15.44 -30.66
C LEU A 56 -8.03 13.93 -30.55
N PHE A 57 -7.29 13.13 -31.32
CA PHE A 57 -7.40 11.68 -31.25
C PHE A 57 -6.74 11.13 -29.98
N ILE A 58 -5.52 11.58 -29.68
CA ILE A 58 -4.80 11.15 -28.46
C ILE A 58 -5.57 11.60 -27.21
N ASN A 59 -6.06 12.84 -27.18
CA ASN A 59 -6.84 13.35 -26.07
C ASN A 59 -8.11 12.52 -25.83
N ASN A 60 -8.84 12.17 -26.88
CA ASN A 60 -10.06 11.37 -26.75
C ASN A 60 -9.76 9.96 -26.20
N VAL A 61 -8.71 9.30 -26.70
CA VAL A 61 -8.31 7.97 -26.22
C VAL A 61 -7.86 8.03 -24.75
N PHE A 62 -7.12 9.07 -24.36
CA PHE A 62 -6.73 9.26 -22.96
C PHE A 62 -7.94 9.51 -22.04
N GLU A 63 -8.91 10.32 -22.49
CA GLU A 63 -10.15 10.55 -21.74
C GLU A 63 -10.96 9.27 -21.55
N GLN A 64 -11.03 8.40 -22.56
CA GLN A 64 -11.65 7.08 -22.44
C GLN A 64 -10.93 6.21 -21.40
N PHE A 65 -9.60 6.15 -21.46
CA PHE A 65 -8.80 5.41 -20.48
C PHE A 65 -8.99 5.94 -19.05
N ALA A 66 -8.97 7.27 -18.87
CA ALA A 66 -9.21 7.90 -17.57
C ALA A 66 -10.62 7.57 -17.03
N GLN A 67 -11.61 7.45 -17.92
CA GLN A 67 -12.95 7.03 -17.52
C GLN A 67 -12.99 5.56 -17.08
N GLU A 68 -12.33 4.66 -17.82
CA GLU A 68 -12.22 3.26 -17.43
C GLU A 68 -11.54 3.09 -16.07
N LEU A 69 -10.51 3.90 -15.75
CA LEU A 69 -9.87 3.90 -14.44
C LEU A 69 -10.82 4.35 -13.31
N ARG A 70 -11.67 5.36 -13.54
CA ARG A 70 -12.69 5.79 -12.56
C ARG A 70 -13.71 4.69 -12.31
N ASP A 71 -14.13 4.01 -13.37
CA ASP A 71 -15.07 2.89 -13.26
C ASP A 71 -14.41 1.72 -12.51
N PHE A 72 -13.12 1.46 -12.74
CA PHE A 72 -12.33 0.48 -11.99
C PHE A 72 -12.21 0.82 -10.50
N GLU A 73 -12.04 2.09 -10.13
CA GLU A 73 -12.05 2.51 -8.72
C GLU A 73 -13.38 2.16 -8.03
N ASN A 74 -14.50 2.29 -8.73
CA ASN A 74 -15.80 1.89 -8.20
C ASN A 74 -15.86 0.37 -7.94
N ILE A 75 -15.30 -0.44 -8.83
CA ILE A 75 -15.19 -1.89 -8.63
C ILE A 75 -14.38 -2.21 -7.37
N ILE A 76 -13.27 -1.50 -7.13
CA ILE A 76 -12.49 -1.66 -5.89
C ILE A 76 -13.34 -1.31 -4.67
N ASN A 77 -14.08 -0.20 -4.71
CA ASN A 77 -14.97 0.22 -3.62
C ASN A 77 -16.06 -0.82 -3.34
N GLU A 78 -16.67 -1.37 -4.37
CA GLU A 78 -17.69 -2.43 -4.23
C GLU A 78 -17.10 -3.67 -3.57
N ARG A 79 -15.92 -4.11 -4.01
CA ARG A 79 -15.23 -5.28 -3.42
C ARG A 79 -14.82 -5.06 -1.97
N ASN A 80 -14.34 -3.86 -1.65
CA ASN A 80 -14.05 -3.49 -0.27
C ASN A 80 -15.30 -3.40 0.61
N ASN A 81 -16.51 -3.33 0.05
CA ASN A 81 -17.77 -3.36 0.82
C ASN A 81 -18.49 -4.72 0.78
N ASP A 82 -18.06 -5.65 -0.08
CA ASP A 82 -18.63 -6.98 -0.20
C ASP A 82 -18.23 -7.89 0.97
N GLN A 83 -19.15 -8.13 1.89
CA GLN A 83 -18.96 -8.97 3.08
C GLN A 83 -18.65 -10.43 2.76
N THR A 84 -18.89 -10.89 1.53
CA THR A 84 -18.50 -12.24 1.10
C THR A 84 -16.99 -12.34 0.85
N LEU A 85 -16.32 -11.21 0.57
CA LEU A 85 -14.86 -11.11 0.40
C LEU A 85 -14.18 -10.91 1.75
N ARG A 86 -13.99 -12.03 2.46
CA ARG A 86 -13.41 -12.06 3.81
C ARG A 86 -12.02 -11.41 3.92
N ASN A 87 -11.19 -11.55 2.89
CA ASN A 87 -9.84 -10.99 2.88
C ASN A 87 -9.80 -9.44 2.83
N THR A 88 -10.93 -8.78 2.61
CA THR A 88 -11.05 -7.31 2.60
C THR A 88 -12.05 -6.76 3.63
N ASN A 89 -12.84 -7.63 4.28
CA ASN A 89 -13.98 -7.22 5.13
C ASN A 89 -14.07 -7.91 6.49
N GLU A 90 -13.06 -8.68 6.90
CA GLU A 90 -13.01 -9.22 8.26
C GLU A 90 -12.67 -8.12 9.28
N PHE A 91 -13.07 -8.34 10.54
CA PHE A 91 -12.81 -7.42 11.65
C PHE A 91 -11.29 -7.20 11.80
N HIS A 92 -10.85 -5.94 11.73
CA HIS A 92 -9.44 -5.47 11.66
C HIS A 92 -8.75 -5.55 10.29
N VAL A 93 -9.45 -5.89 9.22
CA VAL A 93 -8.90 -5.76 7.86
C VAL A 93 -9.07 -4.32 7.38
N ILE A 94 -7.96 -3.71 6.97
CA ILE A 94 -7.96 -2.38 6.35
C ILE A 94 -8.44 -2.56 4.90
N PRO A 95 -9.33 -1.69 4.37
CA PRO A 95 -9.76 -1.76 2.99
C PRO A 95 -8.57 -1.80 2.03
N TYR A 96 -8.62 -2.67 1.02
CA TYR A 96 -7.53 -2.79 0.07
C TYR A 96 -7.64 -1.69 -0.98
N GLU A 97 -6.91 -0.60 -0.79
CA GLU A 97 -6.98 0.57 -1.66
C GLU A 97 -5.75 0.79 -2.53
N LEU A 98 -4.66 0.02 -2.37
CA LEU A 98 -3.36 0.17 -3.08
C LEU A 98 -3.40 0.17 -4.62
N LEU A 99 -4.53 -0.18 -5.22
CA LEU A 99 -4.73 -0.18 -6.67
C LEU A 99 -5.70 0.93 -7.11
N LYS A 100 -6.04 1.86 -6.21
CA LYS A 100 -6.86 3.00 -6.60
C LYS A 100 -6.02 3.91 -7.50
N PRO A 101 -6.60 4.39 -8.61
CA PRO A 101 -5.85 5.16 -9.60
C PRO A 101 -5.41 6.53 -9.08
N VAL A 102 -6.09 7.07 -8.05
CA VAL A 102 -5.84 8.42 -7.55
C VAL A 102 -5.65 8.41 -6.03
N SER A 103 -4.61 9.13 -5.61
CA SER A 103 -4.19 9.29 -4.22
C SER A 103 -3.76 10.74 -3.98
N GLY A 104 -3.93 11.21 -2.74
CA GLY A 104 -3.40 12.52 -2.30
C GLY A 104 -1.92 12.43 -1.93
N PRO A 105 -1.26 13.57 -1.65
CA PRO A 105 0.11 13.55 -1.14
C PRO A 105 0.16 12.90 0.25
N GLY A 106 1.28 12.26 0.58
CA GLY A 106 1.44 11.57 1.87
C GLY A 106 1.55 10.05 1.74
N VAL A 107 1.69 9.39 2.89
CA VAL A 107 1.53 7.93 3.03
C VAL A 107 0.04 7.62 3.18
N THR A 108 -0.63 7.31 2.07
CA THR A 108 -2.10 7.22 2.01
C THR A 108 -2.64 5.80 2.13
N GLY A 109 -1.84 4.78 1.80
CA GLY A 109 -2.31 3.40 1.69
C GLY A 109 -3.29 3.15 0.54
N LYS A 110 -3.32 4.08 -0.44
CA LYS A 110 -4.09 4.03 -1.69
C LYS A 110 -3.16 3.83 -2.88
#